data_AF-A0A958JJA8-F1
#
_entry.id   AF-A0A958JJA8-F1
#
_cell.length_a   1.000
_cell.length_b   1.000
_cell.length_c   1.000
_cell.angle_alpha   90.00
_cell.angle_beta   90.00
_cell.angle_gamma   90.00
#
_symmetry.space_group_name_H-M   'P 1'
#
loop_
_entity.id
_entity.type
_entity.pdbx_description
1 polymer ?
#
loop_
_entity_poly.entity_id
_entity_poly.type
_entity_poly.pdbx_seq_one_letter_code
_entity_poly.pdbx_strand_id
1 'polypeptide(L)'
;GGGGAAVVASIAKELGALTVGVVTKPFLFEGKRRMSNAESGIDALTKEVDTLITIPNQRLLSIAGRNTTLLDTFRKADDVLYQAVKGISDLILFEGLVNVDFADVRAVMSEMGMAMMGSGEGSGENRAIEAAEKAISSPLLEDISIHGARGILINVTAGPDVTLQEINEAAELIHAEAHDEANIIWGMVIDDELADMVRVTVIATGFGDREHTRVAGPTGTVSAKTPGIETPAYEKKLDIPTFARKQQDQNVEQVKLKKLSVMSNGDDEEKYEIPTFLRRQVD
;
A
#
# COMPACT_ATOMS: atom_id res chain seq x y z
N GLY A 1 -21.78 -7.75 3.47
CA GLY A 1 -21.60 -8.76 4.53
C GLY A 1 -20.22 -8.66 5.14
N GLY A 2 -20.04 -7.80 6.14
CA GLY A 2 -18.71 -7.37 6.65
C GLY A 2 -17.88 -8.39 7.42
N GLY A 3 -18.13 -9.69 7.28
CA GLY A 3 -17.33 -10.74 7.92
C GLY A 3 -17.29 -12.05 7.14
N GLY A 4 -18.42 -12.43 6.52
CA GLY A 4 -18.48 -13.65 5.70
C GLY A 4 -17.65 -13.58 4.41
N ALA A 5 -17.50 -12.38 3.81
CA ALA A 5 -16.77 -12.22 2.56
C ALA A 5 -15.27 -12.59 2.71
N ALA A 6 -14.64 -12.23 3.83
CA ALA A 6 -13.24 -12.55 4.10
C ALA A 6 -13.03 -14.06 4.25
N VAL A 7 -13.97 -14.76 4.89
CA VAL A 7 -13.90 -16.23 5.04
C VAL A 7 -14.00 -16.93 3.68
N VAL A 8 -14.93 -16.49 2.82
CA VAL A 8 -15.08 -17.03 1.46
C VAL A 8 -13.83 -16.76 0.62
N ALA A 9 -13.28 -15.55 0.70
CA ALA A 9 -12.05 -15.17 0.00
C ALA A 9 -10.85 -16.03 0.44
N SER A 10 -10.71 -16.23 1.75
CA SER A 10 -9.63 -17.06 2.33
C SER A 10 -9.67 -18.49 1.79
N ILE A 11 -10.85 -19.12 1.76
CA ILE A 11 -11.03 -20.47 1.20
C ILE A 11 -10.69 -20.50 -0.29
N ALA A 12 -11.14 -19.50 -1.07
CA ALA A 12 -10.84 -19.44 -2.50
C ALA A 12 -9.32 -19.32 -2.77
N LYS A 13 -8.63 -18.47 -1.99
CA LYS A 13 -7.19 -18.25 -2.07
C LYS A 13 -6.40 -19.50 -1.65
N GLU A 14 -6.81 -20.19 -0.59
CA GLU A 14 -6.22 -21.46 -0.16
C GLU A 14 -6.33 -22.56 -1.23
N LEU A 15 -7.41 -22.55 -2.02
CA LEU A 15 -7.59 -23.46 -3.16
C LEU A 15 -6.77 -23.07 -4.40
N GLY A 16 -6.04 -21.96 -4.35
CA GLY A 16 -5.20 -21.45 -5.44
C GLY A 16 -5.96 -20.70 -6.53
N ALA A 17 -7.21 -20.28 -6.27
CA ALA A 17 -7.97 -19.45 -7.20
C ALA A 17 -7.51 -17.99 -7.12
N LEU A 18 -7.42 -17.31 -8.27
CA LEU A 18 -7.25 -15.86 -8.32
C LEU A 18 -8.48 -15.22 -7.67
N THR A 19 -8.28 -14.58 -6.51
CA THR A 19 -9.36 -14.09 -5.67
C THR A 19 -9.44 -12.56 -5.77
N VAL A 20 -10.47 -12.07 -6.45
CA VAL A 20 -10.74 -10.63 -6.59
C VAL A 20 -11.95 -10.24 -5.77
N GLY A 21 -11.78 -9.31 -4.84
CA GLY A 21 -12.87 -8.72 -4.07
C GLY A 21 -13.37 -7.44 -4.73
N VAL A 22 -14.69 -7.29 -4.89
CA VAL A 22 -15.30 -6.01 -5.29
C VAL A 22 -16.28 -5.59 -4.21
N VAL A 23 -16.03 -4.44 -3.58
CA VAL A 23 -16.80 -3.98 -2.42
C VAL A 23 -17.10 -2.49 -2.49
N THR A 24 -18.21 -2.07 -1.87
CA THR A 24 -18.60 -0.66 -1.78
C THR A 24 -18.33 -0.09 -0.39
N LYS A 25 -17.78 1.13 -0.31
CA LYS A 25 -17.82 1.94 0.92
C LYS A 25 -19.20 2.61 1.02
N PRO A 26 -19.84 2.63 2.21
CA PRO A 26 -21.18 3.20 2.40
C PRO A 26 -21.19 4.72 2.16
N PHE A 27 -22.38 5.30 1.98
CA PHE A 27 -22.53 6.75 1.90
C PHE A 27 -22.28 7.41 3.27
N LEU A 28 -21.80 8.65 3.27
CA LEU A 28 -21.57 9.40 4.51
C LEU A 28 -22.85 9.59 5.34
N PHE A 29 -24.02 9.70 4.68
CA PHE A 29 -25.31 9.85 5.36
C PHE A 29 -25.74 8.60 6.15
N GLU A 30 -25.19 7.42 5.84
CA GLU A 30 -25.53 6.17 6.55
C GLU A 30 -24.91 6.10 7.95
N GLY A 31 -24.01 7.04 8.27
CA GLY A 31 -23.47 7.27 9.60
C GLY A 31 -22.10 6.64 9.84
N LYS A 32 -21.34 7.25 10.77
CA LYS A 32 -19.95 6.90 11.09
C LYS A 32 -19.75 5.45 11.51
N ARG A 33 -20.72 4.87 12.23
CA ARG A 33 -20.65 3.45 12.67
C ARG A 33 -20.66 2.49 11.49
N ARG A 34 -21.45 2.76 10.45
CA ARG A 34 -21.47 1.91 9.24
C ARG A 34 -20.18 2.07 8.44
N MET A 35 -19.63 3.27 8.36
CA MET A 35 -18.32 3.53 7.73
C MET A 35 -17.19 2.77 8.45
N SER A 36 -17.07 2.90 9.78
CA SER A 36 -16.02 2.22 10.56
C SER A 36 -16.12 0.70 10.46
N ASN A 37 -17.33 0.14 10.42
CA ASN A 37 -17.52 -1.28 10.17
C ASN A 37 -17.10 -1.69 8.75
N ALA A 38 -17.33 -0.85 7.74
CA ALA A 38 -16.91 -1.12 6.37
C ALA A 38 -15.38 -1.08 6.24
N GLU A 39 -14.71 -0.10 6.85
CA GLU A 39 -13.24 -0.01 6.90
C GLU A 39 -12.64 -1.26 7.56
N SER A 40 -13.15 -1.66 8.72
CA SER A 40 -12.67 -2.87 9.40
C SER A 40 -12.86 -4.14 8.55
N GLY A 41 -13.97 -4.21 7.80
CA GLY A 41 -14.25 -5.32 6.89
C GLY A 41 -13.36 -5.31 5.64
N ILE A 42 -13.05 -4.13 5.10
CA ILE A 42 -12.12 -3.92 3.97
C ILE A 42 -10.71 -4.34 4.39
N ASP A 43 -10.26 -3.96 5.58
CA ASP A 43 -8.94 -4.32 6.11
C ASP A 43 -8.79 -5.83 6.32
N ALA A 44 -9.86 -6.49 6.77
CA ALA A 44 -9.88 -7.95 6.88
C ALA A 44 -9.85 -8.61 5.49
N LEU A 45 -10.67 -8.13 4.55
CA LEU A 45 -10.77 -8.70 3.22
C LEU A 45 -9.50 -8.52 2.40
N THR A 46 -8.83 -7.36 2.52
CA THR A 46 -7.57 -7.05 1.81
C THR A 46 -6.49 -8.12 2.04
N LYS A 47 -6.47 -8.74 3.22
CA LYS A 47 -5.49 -9.79 3.56
C LYS A 47 -5.81 -11.13 2.91
N GLU A 48 -7.08 -11.37 2.61
CA GLU A 48 -7.61 -12.65 2.13
C GLU A 48 -7.86 -12.68 0.62
N VAL A 49 -7.67 -11.55 -0.10
CA VAL A 49 -7.79 -11.46 -1.56
C VAL A 49 -6.43 -11.20 -2.21
N ASP A 50 -6.36 -11.35 -3.53
CA ASP A 50 -5.19 -10.96 -4.33
C ASP A 50 -5.29 -9.50 -4.76
N THR A 51 -6.50 -9.09 -5.15
CA THR A 51 -6.85 -7.71 -5.50
C THR A 51 -8.20 -7.34 -4.87
N LEU A 52 -8.28 -6.13 -4.30
CA LEU A 52 -9.50 -5.56 -3.75
C LEU A 52 -9.88 -4.26 -4.48
N ILE A 53 -10.96 -4.32 -5.27
CA ILE A 53 -11.55 -3.14 -5.90
C ILE A 53 -12.54 -2.52 -4.92
N THR A 54 -12.28 -1.27 -4.54
CA THR A 54 -13.15 -0.55 -3.62
C THR A 54 -13.88 0.58 -4.33
N ILE A 55 -15.21 0.57 -4.28
CA ILE A 55 -16.08 1.57 -4.90
C ILE A 55 -16.62 2.51 -3.82
N PRO A 56 -16.20 3.78 -3.78
CA PRO A 56 -16.72 4.74 -2.82
C PRO A 56 -18.12 5.24 -3.25
N ASN A 57 -19.19 4.78 -2.59
CA ASN A 57 -20.56 5.20 -2.95
C ASN A 57 -20.75 6.73 -2.89
N GLN A 58 -19.98 7.41 -2.06
CA GLN A 58 -19.99 8.88 -1.99
C GLN A 58 -19.68 9.53 -3.36
N ARG A 59 -18.84 8.92 -4.20
CA ARG A 59 -18.49 9.43 -5.55
C ARG A 59 -19.59 9.19 -6.57
N LEU A 60 -20.47 8.22 -6.33
CA LEU A 60 -21.65 8.01 -7.17
C LEU A 60 -22.59 9.23 -7.13
N LEU A 61 -22.55 10.04 -6.05
CA LEU A 61 -23.31 11.30 -5.98
C LEU A 61 -22.75 12.39 -6.90
N SER A 62 -21.47 12.32 -7.27
CA SER A 62 -20.89 13.25 -8.25
C SER A 62 -21.33 12.89 -9.67
N ILE A 63 -21.51 11.60 -9.94
CA ILE A 63 -22.00 11.05 -11.21
C ILE A 63 -23.53 11.15 -11.28
N ALA A 64 -24.21 11.01 -10.14
CA ALA A 64 -25.64 11.16 -10.00
C ALA A 64 -26.00 12.64 -9.85
N GLY A 65 -26.46 13.27 -10.93
CA GLY A 65 -26.94 14.66 -10.90
C GLY A 65 -27.95 14.89 -9.77
N ARG A 66 -28.09 16.16 -9.33
CA ARG A 66 -28.86 16.59 -8.14
C ARG A 66 -30.32 16.10 -8.08
N ASN A 67 -30.90 15.67 -9.20
CA ASN A 67 -32.27 15.20 -9.30
C ASN A 67 -32.42 13.67 -9.25
N THR A 68 -31.31 12.92 -9.06
CA THR A 68 -31.34 11.46 -9.00
C THR A 68 -31.97 11.00 -7.68
N THR A 69 -32.90 10.05 -7.74
CA THR A 69 -33.51 9.50 -6.52
C THR A 69 -32.52 8.63 -5.74
N LEU A 70 -32.80 8.38 -4.46
CA LEU A 70 -31.98 7.46 -3.66
C LEU A 70 -31.92 6.05 -4.29
N LEU A 71 -33.05 5.56 -4.81
CA LEU A 71 -33.14 4.24 -5.44
C LEU A 71 -32.27 4.19 -6.71
N ASP A 72 -32.33 5.23 -7.55
CA ASP A 72 -31.53 5.29 -8.77
C ASP A 72 -30.04 5.47 -8.47
N THR A 73 -29.69 6.08 -7.34
CA THR A 73 -28.29 6.17 -6.89
C THR A 73 -27.76 4.80 -6.45
N PHE A 74 -28.57 3.99 -5.76
CA PHE A 74 -28.19 2.60 -5.44
C PHE A 74 -28.07 1.74 -6.71
N ARG A 75 -28.99 1.89 -7.68
CA ARG A 75 -28.87 1.22 -8.97
C ARG A 75 -27.57 1.56 -9.69
N LYS A 76 -27.11 2.82 -9.63
CA LYS A 76 -25.80 3.21 -10.16
C LYS A 76 -24.64 2.52 -9.44
N ALA A 77 -24.76 2.24 -8.15
CA ALA A 77 -23.76 1.47 -7.43
C ALA A 77 -23.70 0.02 -7.94
N ASP A 78 -24.88 -0.58 -8.15
CA ASP A 78 -25.01 -1.92 -8.72
C ASP A 78 -24.47 -1.97 -10.15
N ASP A 79 -24.72 -0.94 -10.97
CA ASP A 79 -24.21 -0.83 -12.33
C ASP A 79 -22.67 -0.76 -12.35
N VAL A 80 -22.05 0.00 -11.46
CA VAL A 80 -20.58 0.07 -11.34
C VAL A 80 -20.02 -1.27 -10.87
N LEU A 81 -20.65 -1.92 -9.91
CA LEU A 81 -20.26 -3.27 -9.47
C LEU A 81 -20.35 -4.28 -10.61
N TYR A 82 -21.44 -4.23 -11.38
CA TYR A 82 -21.64 -5.07 -12.56
C TYR A 82 -20.55 -4.80 -13.60
N GLN A 83 -20.25 -3.54 -13.90
CA GLN A 83 -19.20 -3.17 -14.85
C GLN A 83 -17.81 -3.59 -14.39
N ALA A 84 -17.50 -3.55 -13.08
CA ALA A 84 -16.24 -4.02 -12.53
C ALA A 84 -16.04 -5.53 -12.80
N VAL A 85 -17.07 -6.32 -12.48
CA VAL A 85 -17.02 -7.78 -12.65
C VAL A 85 -17.06 -8.16 -14.12
N LYS A 86 -17.94 -7.55 -14.92
CA LYS A 86 -18.02 -7.74 -16.37
C LYS A 86 -16.69 -7.38 -17.03
N GLY A 87 -16.07 -6.25 -16.66
CA GLY A 87 -14.80 -5.81 -17.21
C GLY A 87 -13.66 -6.82 -17.03
N ILE A 88 -13.57 -7.50 -15.88
CA ILE A 88 -12.57 -8.54 -15.64
C ILE A 88 -12.97 -9.85 -16.34
N SER A 89 -14.23 -10.24 -16.21
CA SER A 89 -14.73 -11.50 -16.73
C SER A 89 -14.65 -11.54 -18.25
N ASP A 90 -14.96 -10.44 -18.91
CA ASP A 90 -14.98 -10.37 -20.37
C ASP A 90 -13.57 -10.49 -20.96
N LEU A 91 -12.56 -9.92 -20.28
CA LEU A 91 -11.15 -10.06 -20.67
C LEU A 91 -10.66 -11.52 -20.63
N ILE A 92 -11.29 -12.37 -19.82
CA ILE A 92 -10.90 -13.78 -19.63
C ILE A 92 -11.74 -14.71 -20.52
N LEU A 93 -13.05 -14.43 -20.65
CA LEU A 93 -14.00 -15.34 -21.27
C LEU A 93 -14.15 -15.15 -22.78
N PHE A 94 -13.96 -13.93 -23.28
CA PHE A 94 -14.13 -13.65 -24.70
C PHE A 94 -12.78 -13.58 -25.37
N GLU A 95 -12.59 -14.45 -26.38
CA GLU A 95 -11.47 -14.37 -27.30
C GLU A 95 -11.62 -13.08 -28.13
N GLY A 96 -11.02 -12.00 -27.64
CA GLY A 96 -10.93 -10.73 -28.36
C GLY A 96 -9.99 -10.80 -29.57
N LEU A 97 -10.01 -9.75 -30.39
CA LEU A 97 -9.03 -9.57 -31.48
C LEU A 97 -7.59 -9.42 -30.97
N VAL A 98 -7.45 -8.89 -29.75
CA VAL A 98 -6.21 -8.86 -28.96
C VAL A 98 -6.47 -9.72 -27.74
N ASN A 99 -6.00 -10.97 -27.78
CA ASN A 99 -6.25 -11.93 -26.72
C ASN A 99 -5.25 -11.73 -25.58
N VAL A 100 -5.78 -11.51 -24.38
CA VAL A 100 -5.03 -11.59 -23.12
C VAL A 100 -5.26 -12.98 -22.58
N ASP A 101 -4.20 -13.68 -22.18
CA ASP A 101 -4.39 -14.97 -21.53
C ASP A 101 -4.68 -14.79 -20.02
N PHE A 102 -5.27 -15.82 -19.40
CA PHE A 102 -5.54 -15.77 -17.96
C PHE A 102 -4.25 -15.63 -17.13
N ALA A 103 -3.09 -16.04 -17.65
CA ALA A 103 -1.82 -15.91 -16.94
C ALA A 103 -1.37 -14.45 -16.85
N ASP A 104 -1.60 -13.64 -17.89
CA ASP A 104 -1.36 -12.21 -17.90
C ASP A 104 -2.26 -11.51 -16.89
N VAL A 105 -3.58 -11.76 -16.94
CA VAL A 105 -4.55 -11.20 -15.96
C VAL A 105 -4.15 -11.59 -14.54
N ARG A 106 -3.78 -12.85 -14.32
CA ARG A 106 -3.29 -13.33 -13.04
C ARG A 106 -2.01 -12.62 -12.64
N ALA A 107 -1.05 -12.41 -13.54
CA ALA A 107 0.21 -11.74 -13.23
C ALA A 107 0.01 -10.29 -12.78
N VAL A 108 -0.96 -9.58 -13.36
CA VAL A 108 -1.28 -8.20 -12.97
C VAL A 108 -2.15 -8.14 -11.72
N MET A 109 -3.08 -9.06 -11.51
CA MET A 109 -4.01 -9.01 -10.36
C MET A 109 -3.53 -9.79 -9.14
N SER A 110 -2.44 -10.55 -9.23
CA SER A 110 -1.85 -11.26 -8.08
C SER A 110 -1.10 -10.29 -7.18
N GLU A 111 -1.39 -10.32 -5.88
CA GLU A 111 -0.66 -9.59 -4.83
C GLU A 111 -0.60 -8.06 -4.97
N MET A 112 -1.47 -7.45 -5.78
CA MET A 112 -1.48 -6.00 -5.98
C MET A 112 -2.27 -5.22 -4.93
N GLY A 113 -2.98 -5.90 -4.03
CA GLY A 113 -3.68 -5.26 -2.92
C GLY A 113 -4.83 -4.40 -3.40
N MET A 114 -4.78 -3.08 -3.16
CA MET A 114 -5.88 -2.18 -3.48
C MET A 114 -5.91 -1.84 -4.98
N ALA A 115 -7.11 -1.87 -5.54
CA ALA A 115 -7.39 -1.50 -6.91
C ALA A 115 -8.55 -0.52 -7.01
N MET A 116 -8.55 0.22 -8.11
CA MET A 116 -9.57 1.21 -8.43
C MET A 116 -10.02 1.04 -9.87
N MET A 117 -11.25 1.44 -10.14
CA MET A 117 -11.88 1.27 -11.44
C MET A 117 -12.37 2.62 -11.95
N GLY A 118 -12.10 2.90 -13.22
CA GLY A 118 -12.71 3.96 -14.00
C GLY A 118 -13.43 3.39 -15.20
N SER A 119 -14.55 3.99 -15.59
CA SER A 119 -15.32 3.61 -16.77
C SER A 119 -15.78 4.83 -17.52
N GLY A 120 -15.76 4.76 -18.85
CA GLY A 120 -16.19 5.82 -19.73
C GLY A 120 -16.90 5.26 -20.96
N GLU A 121 -17.82 6.06 -21.50
CA GLU A 121 -18.56 5.76 -22.72
C GLU A 121 -18.47 6.95 -23.67
N GLY A 122 -18.29 6.66 -24.96
CA GLY A 122 -18.25 7.64 -26.03
C GLY A 122 -19.06 7.19 -27.23
N SER A 123 -19.49 8.15 -28.04
CA SER A 123 -20.29 7.94 -29.25
C SER A 123 -19.87 8.95 -30.32
N GLY A 124 -20.02 8.61 -31.60
CA GLY A 124 -19.63 9.48 -32.72
C GLY A 124 -18.17 9.31 -33.15
N GLU A 125 -17.60 10.33 -33.79
CA GLU A 125 -16.29 10.23 -34.48
C GLU A 125 -15.10 10.04 -33.53
N ASN A 126 -15.14 10.68 -32.35
CA ASN A 126 -14.07 10.58 -31.33
C ASN A 126 -14.45 9.65 -30.17
N ARG A 127 -15.36 8.70 -30.41
CA ARG A 127 -15.95 7.87 -29.34
C ARG A 127 -14.93 7.12 -28.49
N ALA A 128 -13.85 6.61 -29.09
CA ALA A 128 -12.82 5.86 -28.36
C ALA A 128 -11.97 6.77 -27.46
N ILE A 129 -11.54 7.94 -27.96
CA ILE A 129 -10.80 8.95 -27.18
C ILE A 129 -11.68 9.46 -26.04
N GLU A 130 -12.92 9.85 -26.32
CA GLU A 130 -13.83 10.36 -25.29
C GLU A 130 -14.12 9.31 -24.20
N ALA A 131 -14.29 8.05 -24.60
CA ALA A 131 -14.50 6.96 -23.65
C ALA A 131 -13.25 6.74 -22.77
N ALA A 132 -12.06 6.78 -23.36
CA ALA A 132 -10.80 6.67 -22.64
C ALA A 132 -10.59 7.85 -21.68
N GLU A 133 -10.80 9.09 -22.12
CA GLU A 133 -10.74 10.30 -21.27
C GLU A 133 -11.66 10.18 -20.06
N LYS A 134 -12.93 9.81 -20.28
CA LYS A 134 -13.91 9.64 -19.21
C LYS A 134 -13.52 8.52 -18.24
N ALA A 135 -12.89 7.45 -18.73
CA ALA A 135 -12.43 6.35 -17.91
C ALA A 135 -11.27 6.77 -17.00
N ILE A 136 -10.26 7.48 -17.54
CA ILE A 136 -9.10 7.93 -16.76
C ILE A 136 -9.43 9.09 -15.80
N SER A 137 -10.42 9.91 -16.14
CA SER A 137 -10.89 11.03 -15.31
C SER A 137 -12.09 10.64 -14.44
N SER A 138 -12.36 9.33 -14.28
CA SER A 138 -13.55 8.88 -13.59
C SER A 138 -13.52 9.27 -12.10
N PRO A 139 -14.61 9.80 -11.52
CA PRO A 139 -14.69 10.14 -10.11
C PRO A 139 -14.47 8.96 -9.15
N LEU A 140 -14.49 7.73 -9.67
CA LEU A 140 -14.31 6.49 -8.92
C LEU A 140 -12.84 6.15 -8.63
N LEU A 141 -11.89 6.77 -9.32
CA LEU A 141 -10.44 6.53 -9.16
C LEU A 141 -9.82 7.20 -7.91
N GLU A 142 -10.64 7.64 -6.95
CA GLU A 142 -10.25 8.44 -5.78
C GLU A 142 -9.31 9.62 -6.16
N ASP A 143 -8.68 10.31 -5.21
CA ASP A 143 -7.75 11.42 -5.52
C ASP A 143 -6.36 10.89 -5.97
N ILE A 144 -6.31 9.64 -6.43
CA ILE A 144 -5.11 8.91 -6.81
C ILE A 144 -5.13 8.79 -8.35
N SER A 145 -4.26 9.55 -9.01
CA SER A 145 -4.09 9.41 -10.46
C SER A 145 -3.64 8.00 -10.83
N ILE A 146 -4.09 7.50 -11.99
CA ILE A 146 -3.67 6.22 -12.59
C ILE A 146 -2.14 6.15 -12.74
N HIS A 147 -1.45 7.28 -12.78
CA HIS A 147 0.00 7.39 -12.82
C HIS A 147 0.74 6.67 -11.67
N GLY A 148 0.06 6.36 -10.56
CA GLY A 148 0.63 5.60 -9.44
C GLY A 148 0.54 4.08 -9.56
N ALA A 149 -0.16 3.56 -10.58
CA ALA A 149 -0.46 2.13 -10.71
C ALA A 149 0.71 1.36 -11.32
N ARG A 150 0.99 0.16 -10.80
CA ARG A 150 1.99 -0.77 -11.37
C ARG A 150 1.40 -1.74 -12.37
N GLY A 151 0.09 -1.98 -12.26
CA GLY A 151 -0.64 -2.89 -13.13
C GLY A 151 -1.93 -2.22 -13.58
N ILE A 152 -2.17 -2.18 -14.87
CA ILE A 152 -3.38 -1.57 -15.44
C ILE A 152 -4.02 -2.60 -16.37
N LEU A 153 -5.30 -2.91 -16.12
CA LEU A 153 -6.12 -3.68 -17.05
C LEU A 153 -7.06 -2.74 -17.77
N ILE A 154 -7.12 -2.86 -19.08
CA ILE A 154 -7.96 -2.02 -19.93
C ILE A 154 -8.82 -2.94 -20.76
N ASN A 155 -10.13 -2.78 -20.61
CA ASN A 155 -11.13 -3.48 -21.40
C ASN A 155 -11.85 -2.49 -22.29
N VAL A 156 -11.79 -2.71 -23.60
CA VAL A 156 -12.54 -1.93 -24.58
C VAL A 156 -13.68 -2.77 -25.11
N THR A 157 -14.92 -2.34 -24.90
CA THR A 157 -16.11 -2.96 -25.49
C THR A 157 -16.68 -2.04 -26.55
N ALA A 158 -16.83 -2.54 -27.78
CA ALA A 158 -17.27 -1.75 -28.91
C ALA A 158 -18.12 -2.57 -29.89
N GLY A 159 -18.86 -1.89 -30.76
CA GLY A 159 -19.54 -2.54 -31.88
C GLY A 159 -18.58 -3.12 -32.92
N PRO A 160 -19.08 -3.95 -33.85
CA PRO A 160 -18.28 -4.57 -34.92
C PRO A 160 -17.74 -3.57 -35.96
N ASP A 161 -18.17 -2.31 -35.90
CA ASP A 161 -17.75 -1.19 -36.75
C ASP A 161 -16.50 -0.47 -36.23
N VAL A 162 -15.98 -0.83 -35.06
CA VAL A 162 -14.78 -0.24 -34.46
C VAL A 162 -13.55 -0.46 -35.33
N THR A 163 -12.74 0.59 -35.46
CA THR A 163 -11.51 0.56 -36.27
C THR A 163 -10.27 0.45 -35.40
N LEU A 164 -9.18 -0.08 -35.99
CA LEU A 164 -7.88 -0.16 -35.30
C LEU A 164 -7.35 1.23 -34.91
N GLN A 165 -7.65 2.26 -35.71
CA GLN A 165 -7.21 3.62 -35.43
C GLN A 165 -7.84 4.16 -34.12
N GLU A 166 -9.14 3.96 -33.94
CA GLU A 166 -9.85 4.36 -32.72
C GLU A 166 -9.27 3.68 -31.47
N ILE A 167 -8.96 2.38 -31.57
CA ILE A 167 -8.34 1.63 -30.47
C ILE A 167 -6.94 2.15 -30.17
N ASN A 168 -6.14 2.45 -31.19
CA ASN A 168 -4.78 2.96 -31.01
C ASN A 168 -4.78 4.35 -30.34
N GLU A 169 -5.69 5.24 -30.73
CA GLU A 169 -5.82 6.58 -30.14
C GLU A 169 -6.23 6.50 -28.65
N ALA A 170 -7.20 5.64 -28.31
CA ALA A 170 -7.56 5.37 -26.92
C ALA A 170 -6.39 4.78 -26.11
N ALA A 171 -5.59 3.91 -26.75
CA ALA A 171 -4.44 3.29 -26.11
C ALA A 171 -3.32 4.27 -25.82
N GLU A 172 -2.94 5.09 -26.79
CA GLU A 172 -1.92 6.12 -26.62
C GLU A 172 -2.28 7.10 -25.48
N LEU A 173 -3.56 7.48 -25.38
CA LEU A 173 -4.03 8.36 -24.30
C LEU A 173 -3.85 7.72 -22.92
N ILE A 174 -4.27 6.46 -22.74
CA ILE A 174 -4.15 5.79 -21.43
C ILE A 174 -2.68 5.50 -21.10
N HIS A 175 -1.88 5.13 -22.10
CA HIS A 175 -0.43 4.96 -21.94
C HIS A 175 0.27 6.25 -21.50
N ALA A 176 -0.14 7.41 -22.03
CA ALA A 176 0.44 8.71 -21.66
C ALA A 176 0.18 9.10 -20.20
N GLU A 177 -0.92 8.61 -19.61
CA GLU A 177 -1.32 8.88 -18.22
C GLU A 177 -0.82 7.81 -17.23
N ALA A 178 -0.45 6.64 -17.74
CA ALA A 178 0.14 5.57 -16.95
C ALA A 178 1.59 5.86 -16.55
N HIS A 179 2.13 5.06 -15.63
CA HIS A 179 3.55 5.07 -15.30
C HIS A 179 4.36 4.34 -16.40
N ASP A 180 5.56 4.81 -16.74
CA ASP A 180 6.42 4.20 -17.78
C ASP A 180 6.71 2.71 -17.53
N GLU A 181 6.80 2.33 -16.27
CA GLU A 181 7.05 0.95 -15.81
C GLU A 181 5.77 0.17 -15.46
N ALA A 182 4.58 0.69 -15.79
CA ALA A 182 3.32 -0.03 -15.53
C ALA A 182 3.17 -1.21 -16.50
N ASN A 183 2.81 -2.38 -15.96
CA ASN A 183 2.39 -3.50 -16.79
C ASN A 183 0.94 -3.26 -17.25
N ILE A 184 0.74 -3.05 -18.55
CA ILE A 184 -0.56 -2.70 -19.12
C ILE A 184 -1.07 -3.87 -19.94
N ILE A 185 -2.25 -4.35 -19.54
CA ILE A 185 -2.98 -5.41 -20.20
C ILE A 185 -4.16 -4.80 -20.94
N TRP A 186 -4.27 -5.14 -22.22
CA TRP A 186 -5.33 -4.67 -23.10
C TRP A 186 -6.16 -5.82 -23.61
N GLY A 187 -7.46 -5.79 -23.36
CA GLY A 187 -8.40 -6.65 -24.07
C GLY A 187 -9.51 -5.86 -24.74
N MET A 188 -10.07 -6.50 -25.75
CA MET A 188 -11.06 -5.91 -26.63
C MET A 188 -12.18 -6.92 -26.88
N VAL A 189 -13.40 -6.46 -26.69
CA VAL A 189 -14.61 -7.27 -26.81
C VAL A 189 -15.53 -6.61 -27.82
N ILE A 190 -15.96 -7.38 -28.81
CA ILE A 190 -16.99 -6.93 -29.75
C ILE A 190 -18.35 -7.32 -29.19
N ASP A 191 -19.22 -6.33 -29.02
CA ASP A 191 -20.58 -6.49 -28.54
C ASP A 191 -21.53 -5.85 -29.56
N ASP A 192 -22.31 -6.70 -30.24
CA ASP A 192 -23.24 -6.28 -31.29
C ASP A 192 -24.34 -5.33 -30.78
N GLU A 193 -24.60 -5.32 -29.46
CA GLU A 193 -25.58 -4.42 -28.84
C GLU A 193 -25.07 -2.98 -28.71
N LEU A 194 -23.74 -2.77 -28.75
CA LEU A 194 -23.11 -1.47 -28.52
C LEU A 194 -23.09 -0.55 -29.76
N ALA A 195 -23.43 -1.07 -30.95
CA ALA A 195 -23.58 -0.31 -32.19
C ALA A 195 -22.52 0.81 -32.36
N ASP A 196 -22.92 2.09 -32.32
CA ASP A 196 -22.05 3.25 -32.53
C ASP A 196 -21.29 3.71 -31.28
N MET A 197 -21.39 2.99 -30.17
CA MET A 197 -20.77 3.34 -28.88
C MET A 197 -19.52 2.52 -28.59
N VAL A 198 -18.57 3.17 -27.91
CA VAL A 198 -17.39 2.52 -27.33
C VAL A 198 -17.41 2.74 -25.82
N ARG A 199 -17.21 1.65 -25.08
CA ARG A 199 -17.03 1.67 -23.63
C ARG A 199 -15.61 1.27 -23.29
N VAL A 200 -14.94 2.08 -22.48
CA VAL A 200 -13.59 1.79 -21.96
C VAL A 200 -13.69 1.63 -20.46
N THR A 201 -13.16 0.53 -19.94
CA THR A 201 -13.03 0.27 -18.50
C THR A 201 -11.56 0.11 -18.16
N VAL A 202 -11.09 0.88 -17.19
CA VAL A 202 -9.71 0.85 -16.70
C VAL A 202 -9.72 0.38 -15.25
N ILE A 203 -8.96 -0.66 -14.95
CA ILE A 203 -8.75 -1.17 -13.60
C ILE A 203 -7.28 -0.98 -13.28
N ALA A 204 -7.00 -0.07 -12.36
CA ALA A 204 -5.65 0.22 -11.92
C ALA A 204 -5.37 -0.49 -10.59
N THR A 205 -4.21 -1.13 -10.50
CA THR A 205 -3.79 -2.00 -9.40
C THR A 205 -2.35 -1.68 -8.97
N GLY A 206 -1.98 -2.09 -7.76
CA GLY A 206 -0.61 -1.93 -7.25
C GLY A 206 -0.33 -0.53 -6.69
N PHE A 207 -1.37 0.16 -6.22
CA PHE A 207 -1.23 1.41 -5.49
C PHE A 207 -0.73 1.12 -4.06
N GLY A 208 0.32 1.81 -3.61
CA GLY A 208 0.72 1.80 -2.20
C GLY A 208 2.09 1.19 -1.87
N ASP A 209 2.83 0.70 -2.86
CA ASP A 209 4.13 0.06 -2.58
C ASP A 209 5.31 1.05 -2.43
N ARG A 210 5.02 2.35 -2.26
CA ARG A 210 6.02 3.40 -2.00
C ARG A 210 6.28 3.66 -0.51
N GLU A 211 5.59 3.01 0.42
CA GLU A 211 5.78 3.26 1.87
C GLU A 211 6.22 2.07 2.72
N HIS A 212 6.55 0.93 2.10
CA HIS A 212 7.13 -0.23 2.81
C HIS A 212 8.52 -0.66 2.33
N THR A 213 9.28 0.23 1.68
CA THR A 213 10.75 0.17 1.78
C THR A 213 11.16 0.65 3.17
N ARG A 214 10.81 -0.13 4.20
CA ARG A 214 11.58 -0.14 5.44
C ARG A 214 13.00 -0.43 5.00
N VAL A 215 13.89 0.53 5.22
CA VAL A 215 15.33 0.32 5.18
C VAL A 215 15.65 -0.69 6.29
N ALA A 216 15.43 -1.97 5.99
CA ALA A 216 15.96 -3.08 6.74
C ALA A 216 17.44 -3.16 6.36
N GLY A 217 18.23 -2.28 6.99
CA GLY A 217 19.67 -2.43 6.99
C GLY A 217 20.01 -3.82 7.55
N PRO A 218 20.81 -4.64 6.85
CA PRO A 218 21.12 -5.97 7.31
C PRO A 218 22.01 -5.88 8.56
N THR A 219 21.45 -6.26 9.70
CA THR A 219 22.20 -6.63 10.89
C THR A 219 22.81 -8.01 10.65
N GLY A 220 23.92 -8.04 9.90
CA GLY A 220 24.73 -9.21 9.65
C GLY A 220 26.18 -8.93 10.05
N THR A 221 26.49 -9.11 11.34
CA THR A 221 27.84 -9.00 11.89
C THR A 221 28.69 -10.20 11.46
N VAL A 222 29.40 -10.06 10.34
CA VAL A 222 30.55 -10.93 10.01
C VAL A 222 31.78 -10.44 10.76
N SER A 223 32.28 -11.34 11.61
CA SER A 223 33.49 -11.20 12.41
C SER A 223 34.73 -11.13 11.51
N ALA A 224 35.48 -10.02 11.59
CA ALA A 224 36.84 -9.92 11.09
C ALA A 224 37.75 -9.36 12.20
N LYS A 225 38.64 -10.22 12.71
CA LYS A 225 39.70 -9.89 13.66
C LYS A 225 40.84 -9.16 12.94
N THR A 226 41.22 -7.95 13.37
CA THR A 226 42.64 -7.49 13.42
C THR A 226 42.75 -6.27 14.38
N PRO A 227 43.87 -6.08 15.11
CA PRO A 227 43.87 -5.43 16.42
C PRO A 227 44.49 -4.02 16.44
N GLY A 228 44.16 -3.28 17.51
CA GLY A 228 45.02 -2.26 18.09
C GLY A 228 44.65 -0.81 17.76
N ILE A 229 44.09 -0.12 18.74
CA ILE A 229 44.58 1.15 19.33
C ILE A 229 43.48 1.68 20.25
N GLU A 230 43.77 1.70 21.55
CA GLU A 230 42.92 2.29 22.58
C GLU A 230 43.02 3.82 22.51
N THR A 231 41.89 4.51 22.39
CA THR A 231 41.76 5.90 22.82
C THR A 231 40.42 6.12 23.54
N PRO A 232 40.37 6.98 24.58
CA PRO A 232 39.29 6.96 25.56
C PRO A 232 38.02 7.64 25.03
N ALA A 233 36.86 7.10 25.42
CA ALA A 233 35.55 7.62 25.11
C ALA A 233 35.33 9.05 25.63
N TYR A 234 35.11 10.00 24.72
CA TYR A 234 34.55 11.32 25.02
C TYR A 234 33.02 11.26 24.82
N GLU A 235 32.28 10.95 25.89
CA GLU A 235 30.83 11.08 25.91
C GLU A 235 30.43 12.56 25.87
N LYS A 236 29.83 12.97 24.74
CA LYS A 236 29.10 14.24 24.63
C LYS A 236 27.80 14.14 25.44
N LYS A 237 27.82 14.63 26.68
CA LYS A 237 26.63 15.21 27.33
C LYS A 237 26.46 16.65 26.83
N LEU A 238 25.45 16.90 26.01
CA LEU A 238 25.14 18.22 25.43
C LEU A 238 23.97 18.94 26.12
N ASP A 239 23.49 18.47 27.26
CA ASP A 239 22.27 19.02 27.90
C ASP A 239 22.53 20.00 29.04
N ILE A 240 23.63 20.77 29.00
CA ILE A 240 23.93 21.76 30.05
C ILE A 240 24.46 23.06 29.43
N PRO A 241 23.88 24.23 29.76
CA PRO A 241 24.29 25.51 29.19
C PRO A 241 25.73 25.91 29.58
N THR A 242 26.42 26.56 28.65
CA THR A 242 27.86 26.88 28.64
C THR A 242 28.37 27.64 29.87
N PHE A 243 27.50 28.34 30.60
CA PHE A 243 27.82 29.06 31.82
C PHE A 243 28.15 28.14 33.03
N ALA A 244 27.51 26.97 33.12
CA ALA A 244 27.70 26.05 34.27
C ALA A 244 29.00 25.22 34.19
N ARG A 245 29.61 25.09 33.00
CA ARG A 245 30.87 24.33 32.80
C ARG A 245 32.10 25.08 33.34
N LYS A 246 32.05 26.41 33.45
CA LYS A 246 33.23 27.24 33.77
C LYS A 246 33.56 27.38 35.25
N GLN A 247 32.74 26.84 36.16
CA GLN A 247 33.00 26.85 37.61
C GLN A 247 33.56 25.53 38.17
N GLN A 248 33.53 24.43 37.40
CA GLN A 248 34.02 23.12 37.89
C GLN A 248 35.52 22.90 37.63
N ASP A 249 36.11 23.54 36.62
CA ASP A 249 37.53 23.33 36.29
C ASP A 249 38.51 24.03 37.25
N GLN A 250 38.09 25.04 38.01
CA GLN A 250 38.97 25.74 38.98
C GLN A 250 39.18 24.97 40.29
N ASN A 251 38.38 23.94 40.60
CA ASN A 251 38.48 23.18 41.85
C ASN A 251 39.25 21.85 41.72
N VAL A 252 39.59 21.41 40.51
CA VAL A 252 40.28 20.12 40.29
C VAL A 252 41.81 20.26 40.35
N GLU A 253 42.36 21.44 40.04
CA GLU A 253 43.81 21.69 40.08
C GLU A 253 44.38 21.77 41.52
N GLN A 254 43.62 22.24 42.51
CA GLN A 254 44.11 22.32 43.90
C GLN A 254 44.18 20.96 44.63
N VAL A 255 43.44 19.94 44.17
CA VAL A 255 43.38 18.63 44.85
C VAL A 255 44.52 17.70 44.41
N LYS A 256 45.08 17.89 43.21
CA LYS A 256 46.17 17.05 42.68
C LYS A 256 47.57 17.41 43.19
N LEU A 257 47.84 18.67 43.56
CA LEU A 257 49.16 19.06 44.09
C LEU A 257 49.37 18.70 45.57
N LYS A 258 48.33 18.38 46.33
CA LYS A 258 48.44 18.07 47.77
C LYS A 258 48.74 16.61 48.09
N LYS A 259 48.68 15.71 47.10
CA LYS A 259 48.83 14.25 47.29
C LYS A 259 50.24 13.70 47.02
N LEU A 260 51.21 14.54 46.70
CA LEU A 260 52.58 14.11 46.35
C LEU A 260 53.63 14.37 47.45
N SER A 261 53.23 14.84 48.64
CA SER A 261 54.19 15.23 49.68
C SER A 261 53.78 14.81 51.09
N VAL A 262 53.47 13.53 51.31
CA VAL A 262 53.58 12.90 52.65
C VAL A 262 53.88 11.40 52.49
N MET A 263 55.17 11.04 52.43
CA MET A 263 55.69 9.72 52.82
C MET A 263 56.80 9.96 53.85
N SER A 264 56.91 9.06 54.85
CA SER A 264 57.75 9.06 56.09
C SER A 264 56.91 9.41 57.33
N ASN A 265 56.70 8.58 58.37
CA ASN A 265 57.33 7.37 58.90
C ASN A 265 56.33 6.65 59.83
N GLY A 266 56.57 5.38 60.16
CA GLY A 266 56.14 4.79 61.43
C GLY A 266 55.48 3.42 61.30
N ASP A 267 56.19 2.40 61.76
CA ASP A 267 55.80 1.00 61.92
C ASP A 267 54.51 0.83 62.73
N ASP A 268 53.71 -0.19 62.39
CA ASP A 268 53.21 -1.17 63.36
C ASP A 268 52.52 -2.34 62.66
N GLU A 269 52.90 -3.52 63.12
CA GLU A 269 52.43 -4.85 62.79
C GLU A 269 50.97 -5.05 63.25
N GLU A 270 50.14 -5.72 62.45
CA GLU A 270 49.53 -7.02 62.80
C GLU A 270 48.31 -7.37 61.90
N LYS A 271 48.45 -8.55 61.31
CA LYS A 271 47.47 -9.35 60.58
C LYS A 271 46.47 -9.99 61.55
N TYR A 272 45.23 -10.16 61.07
CA TYR A 272 44.28 -11.30 61.20
C TYR A 272 44.22 -12.09 62.55
N GLU A 273 43.09 -12.54 63.07
CA GLU A 273 42.37 -13.76 62.62
C GLU A 273 41.16 -14.01 63.54
N ILE A 274 39.96 -14.26 62.98
CA ILE A 274 38.90 -15.00 63.70
C ILE A 274 38.91 -16.43 63.14
N PRO A 275 39.06 -17.47 63.98
CA PRO A 275 39.32 -18.82 63.47
C PRO A 275 38.08 -19.57 62.94
N THR A 276 38.39 -20.60 62.14
CA THR A 276 37.51 -21.41 61.29
C THR A 276 36.56 -22.39 62.00
N PHE A 277 36.55 -22.49 63.33
CA PHE A 277 35.80 -23.53 64.07
C PHE A 277 34.33 -23.20 64.42
N LEU A 278 33.79 -22.06 63.96
CA LEU A 278 32.40 -21.63 64.23
C LEU A 278 31.40 -21.90 63.08
N ARG A 279 31.71 -22.82 62.14
CA ARG A 279 30.90 -23.10 60.94
C ARG A 279 30.48 -24.59 60.80
N ARG A 280 29.63 -25.12 61.69
CA ARG A 280 28.56 -26.13 61.43
C ARG A 280 28.12 -26.88 62.70
N GLN A 281 26.85 -26.70 63.09
CA GLN A 281 25.95 -27.72 63.63
C GLN A 281 24.53 -27.14 63.61
N VAL A 282 23.82 -27.26 62.48
CA VAL A 282 22.37 -27.52 62.36
C VAL A 282 22.16 -27.96 60.89
N ASP A 283 21.80 -29.23 60.72
CA ASP A 283 21.39 -29.99 59.51
C ASP A 283 22.35 -30.14 58.29
#